data_AF-A0A196SFU5-F1
#
_entry.id   AF-A0A196SFU5-F1
#
_cell.length_a   1.000
_cell.length_b   1.000
_cell.length_c   1.000
_cell.angle_alpha   90.00
_cell.angle_beta   90.00
_cell.angle_gamma   90.00
#
_symmetry.space_group_name_H-M   'P 1'
#
loop_
_entity.id
_entity.type
_entity.pdbx_description
1 polymer ?
#
loop_
_entity_poly.entity_id
_entity_poly.type
_entity_poly.pdbx_seq_one_letter_code
_entity_poly.pdbx_strand_id
1 'polypeptide(L)'
;MYGNKYDTDVTVWSPEGKLHQVKYAAEAEKQGSACCGIRTNKYVVLSAFRRRPNELASYQKKIVEVDSHMGMAMSGLTADARALSKYMRTECMEHEYIYGRKMPIEMLVRQVSDKEHFCTLTYERRPYGVGFLIAGVDSKGPHLFHTSPSGEYVEYSATAIGSRCQSAKTYLAREFLDAETNTVHVSDDLSVDELIRHALKALKGCIQGDSKLTKENCSVAIVGVDQDFKELSEEELSPYVEAVAALYMRTECMEHEYIYGRKMPIEMLVRQVSDKEHFCTLTYERRPYGVGFLIAGVDSKGPHLFHTSPSGEYVEYSATAIGSRCQSAKTYLAREFLDAETNTVHVSDDLSVDELIRHALKALKGCIQGDSKLTKENCSVAIVGVDQDFKELSEEELSPYVEAVAA
;
A
#
# COMPACT_ATOMS: atom_id res chain seq x y z
N MET A 1 -13.97 -15.94 42.83
CA MET A 1 -13.81 -14.48 42.61
C MET A 1 -12.35 -14.10 42.89
N TYR A 2 -11.49 -14.11 41.87
CA TYR A 2 -10.09 -13.66 42.00
C TYR A 2 -9.74 -12.48 41.07
N GLY A 3 -10.61 -12.12 40.13
CA GLY A 3 -10.28 -11.22 39.02
C GLY A 3 -10.07 -9.73 39.33
N ASN A 4 -10.13 -9.28 40.59
CA ASN A 4 -10.00 -7.85 40.92
C ASN A 4 -8.95 -7.54 42.00
N LYS A 5 -8.28 -8.56 42.58
CA LYS A 5 -7.30 -8.32 43.67
C LYS A 5 -5.87 -8.08 43.19
N TYR A 6 -5.51 -8.58 42.01
CA TYR A 6 -4.16 -8.53 41.47
C TYR A 6 -4.06 -7.60 40.25
N ASP A 7 -5.13 -6.83 40.00
CA ASP A 7 -5.29 -6.12 38.74
C ASP A 7 -4.87 -4.66 38.83
N THR A 8 -5.02 -4.02 39.99
CA THR A 8 -4.78 -2.57 40.13
C THR A 8 -3.30 -2.19 40.16
N ASP A 9 -2.45 -3.10 40.64
CA ASP A 9 -1.04 -2.80 40.89
C ASP A 9 -0.16 -3.33 39.77
N VAL A 10 0.82 -2.52 39.36
CA VAL A 10 1.72 -2.83 38.24
C VAL A 10 2.73 -3.93 38.58
N THR A 11 3.10 -4.04 39.86
CA THR A 11 4.18 -4.90 40.36
C THR A 11 3.69 -6.20 41.01
N VAL A 12 2.38 -6.43 41.03
CA VAL A 12 1.77 -7.58 41.72
C VAL A 12 1.52 -8.71 40.73
N TRP A 13 2.08 -9.88 41.03
CA TRP A 13 1.91 -11.09 40.24
C TRP A 13 0.60 -11.80 40.59
N SER A 14 -0.11 -12.26 39.56
CA SER A 14 -1.26 -13.16 39.73
C SER A 14 -0.81 -14.57 40.18
N PRO A 15 -1.70 -15.39 40.75
CA PRO A 15 -1.41 -16.79 41.07
C PRO A 15 -0.93 -17.62 39.87
N GLU A 16 -1.28 -17.22 38.64
CA GLU A 16 -0.82 -17.83 37.39
C GLU A 16 0.52 -17.28 36.88
N GLY A 17 1.21 -16.45 37.67
CA GLY A 17 2.49 -15.85 37.29
C GLY A 17 2.37 -14.81 36.19
N LYS A 18 1.32 -13.96 36.23
CA LYS A 18 1.06 -12.92 35.22
C LYS A 18 1.02 -11.53 35.85
N LEU A 19 1.59 -10.55 35.17
CA LEU A 19 1.38 -9.13 35.46
C LEU A 19 0.22 -8.61 34.60
N HIS A 20 -0.93 -8.33 35.22
CA HIS A 20 -2.14 -7.95 34.49
C HIS A 20 -2.02 -6.59 33.80
N GLN A 21 -1.42 -5.59 34.46
CA GLN A 21 -1.21 -4.26 33.89
C GLN A 21 -0.37 -4.28 32.60
N VAL A 22 0.65 -5.13 32.53
CA VAL A 22 1.46 -5.32 31.31
C VAL A 22 0.63 -5.95 30.20
N LYS A 23 -0.24 -6.93 30.52
CA LYS A 23 -1.13 -7.53 29.53
C LYS A 23 -2.15 -6.55 28.98
N TYR A 24 -2.66 -5.65 29.80
CA TYR A 24 -3.60 -4.63 29.36
C TYR A 24 -2.92 -3.57 28.49
N ALA A 25 -1.68 -3.20 28.82
CA ALA A 25 -0.88 -2.34 27.98
C ALA A 25 -0.59 -2.98 26.60
N ALA A 26 -0.24 -4.27 26.57
CA ALA A 26 -0.09 -5.03 25.33
C ALA A 26 -1.40 -5.15 24.54
N GLU A 27 -2.56 -5.22 25.21
CA GLU A 27 -3.86 -5.19 24.54
C GLU A 27 -4.19 -3.80 23.97
N ALA A 28 -3.77 -2.72 24.62
CA ALA A 28 -3.88 -1.37 24.10
C ALA A 28 -3.09 -1.18 22.80
N GLU A 29 -1.90 -1.78 22.67
CA GLU A 29 -1.15 -1.84 21.42
C GLU A 29 -1.99 -2.49 20.30
N LYS A 30 -2.62 -3.64 20.58
CA LYS A 30 -3.46 -4.36 19.60
C LYS A 30 -4.72 -3.59 19.20
N GLN A 31 -5.22 -2.68 20.02
CA GLN A 31 -6.34 -1.81 19.66
C GLN A 31 -5.92 -0.62 18.78
N GLY A 32 -4.62 -0.30 18.77
CA GLY A 32 -4.05 0.75 17.92
C GLY A 32 -4.18 0.45 16.42
N SER A 33 -3.89 1.46 15.58
CA SER A 33 -3.91 1.25 14.13
C SER A 33 -2.85 0.26 13.67
N ALA A 34 -3.17 -0.52 12.65
CA ALA A 34 -2.23 -1.47 12.06
C ALA A 34 -0.99 -0.75 11.48
N CYS A 35 0.18 -1.30 11.79
CA CYS A 35 1.46 -0.93 11.17
C CYS A 35 2.18 -2.20 10.71
N CYS A 36 2.94 -2.12 9.64
CA CYS A 36 3.69 -3.21 9.03
C CYS A 36 5.12 -2.74 8.75
N GLY A 37 6.09 -3.64 8.87
CA GLY A 37 7.48 -3.39 8.52
C GLY A 37 8.04 -4.57 7.73
N ILE A 38 8.82 -4.27 6.68
CA ILE A 38 9.51 -5.26 5.86
C ILE A 38 10.95 -4.76 5.65
N ARG A 39 11.92 -5.65 5.80
CA ARG A 39 13.35 -5.38 5.74
C ARG A 39 14.05 -6.33 4.78
N THR A 40 14.91 -5.78 3.95
CA THR A 40 15.98 -6.48 3.22
C THR A 40 17.35 -6.06 3.78
N ASN A 41 18.43 -6.60 3.24
CA ASN A 41 19.78 -6.15 3.60
C ASN A 41 20.16 -4.78 2.99
N LYS A 42 19.26 -4.15 2.21
CA LYS A 42 19.48 -2.81 1.63
C LYS A 42 18.49 -1.76 2.14
N TYR A 43 17.24 -2.13 2.38
CA TYR A 43 16.15 -1.20 2.68
C TYR A 43 15.24 -1.73 3.78
N VAL A 44 14.63 -0.82 4.53
CA VAL A 44 13.50 -1.10 5.44
C VAL A 44 12.34 -0.20 5.04
N VAL A 45 11.16 -0.80 4.86
CA VAL A 45 9.91 -0.12 4.57
C VAL A 45 8.97 -0.27 5.76
N LEU A 46 8.46 0.86 6.25
CA LEU A 46 7.37 0.92 7.22
C LEU A 46 6.09 1.35 6.52
N SER A 47 4.96 0.70 6.81
CA SER A 47 3.64 1.16 6.40
C SER A 47 2.68 1.24 7.58
N ALA A 48 1.79 2.22 7.58
CA ALA A 48 0.84 2.43 8.67
C ALA A 48 -0.54 2.87 8.17
N PHE A 49 -1.59 2.34 8.80
CA PHE A 49 -2.96 2.78 8.55
C PHE A 49 -3.31 3.95 9.47
N ARG A 50 -3.72 5.07 8.90
CA ARG A 50 -4.18 6.25 9.64
C ARG A 50 -5.69 6.22 9.80
N ARG A 51 -6.17 6.50 11.01
CA ARG A 51 -7.59 6.66 11.31
C ARG A 51 -7.92 8.13 11.52
N ARG A 52 -9.11 8.54 11.09
CA ARG A 52 -9.74 9.81 11.47
C ARG A 52 -11.07 9.50 12.18
N PRO A 53 -11.41 10.21 13.27
CA PRO A 53 -12.65 9.97 14.01
C PRO A 53 -13.89 10.42 13.22
N ASN A 54 -13.76 11.45 12.39
CA ASN A 54 -14.81 11.96 11.53
C ASN A 54 -14.19 12.58 10.26
N GLU A 55 -15.02 12.97 9.29
CA GLU A 55 -14.55 13.49 8.00
C GLU A 55 -13.81 14.83 8.09
N LEU A 56 -14.16 15.65 9.09
CA LEU A 56 -13.56 16.97 9.31
C LEU A 56 -12.22 16.89 10.06
N ALA A 57 -11.93 15.75 10.68
CA ALA A 57 -10.69 15.54 11.41
C ALA A 57 -9.56 15.12 10.47
N SER A 58 -8.37 15.67 10.73
CA SER A 58 -7.15 15.23 10.06
C SER A 58 -6.78 13.81 10.47
N TYR A 59 -6.09 13.12 9.56
CA TYR A 59 -5.51 11.82 9.85
C TYR A 59 -4.39 11.95 10.89
N GLN A 60 -4.42 11.09 11.89
CA GLN A 60 -3.37 11.06 12.90
C GLN A 60 -2.09 10.47 12.28
N LYS A 61 -0.98 11.21 12.36
CA LYS A 61 0.35 10.73 11.95
C LYS A 61 0.74 9.50 12.78
N LYS A 62 1.25 8.46 12.12
CA LYS A 62 1.63 7.17 12.72
C LYS A 62 3.07 6.76 12.50
N ILE A 63 3.72 7.33 11.49
CA ILE A 63 5.15 7.18 11.25
C ILE A 63 5.84 8.46 11.69
N VAL A 64 6.97 8.37 12.37
CA VAL A 64 7.71 9.51 12.89
C VAL A 64 9.19 9.26 12.68
N GLU A 65 9.88 10.24 12.08
CA GLU A 65 11.34 10.27 11.98
C GLU A 65 11.96 10.47 13.37
N VAL A 66 12.97 9.67 13.71
CA VAL A 66 13.70 9.76 14.98
C VAL A 66 15.05 10.44 14.76
N ASP A 67 15.76 10.08 13.69
CA ASP A 67 17.01 10.69 13.23
C ASP A 67 17.10 10.47 11.70
N SER A 68 18.09 11.05 11.01
CA SER A 68 18.20 10.94 9.55
C SER A 68 18.30 9.49 9.07
N HIS A 69 18.93 8.59 9.83
CA HIS A 69 19.10 7.18 9.49
C HIS A 69 18.04 6.25 10.14
N MET A 70 17.02 6.79 10.80
CA MET A 70 16.01 5.97 11.49
C MET A 70 14.65 6.66 11.72
N GLY A 71 13.60 5.84 11.74
CA GLY A 71 12.28 6.27 12.15
C GLY A 71 11.46 5.12 12.70
N MET A 72 10.22 5.42 13.07
CA MET A 72 9.36 4.46 13.74
C MET A 72 7.90 4.57 13.31
N ALA A 73 7.19 3.44 13.33
CA ALA A 73 5.74 3.38 13.28
C ALA A 73 5.19 3.00 14.67
N MET A 74 4.08 3.60 15.09
CA MET A 74 3.54 3.43 16.45
C MET A 74 2.10 2.87 16.46
N SER A 75 1.85 1.87 17.31
CA SER A 75 0.51 1.35 17.61
C SER A 75 0.20 1.39 19.10
N GLY A 76 -0.98 1.88 19.47
CA GLY A 76 -1.42 2.03 20.86
C GLY A 76 -1.68 3.49 21.24
N LEU A 77 -1.37 3.85 22.49
CA LEU A 77 -1.61 5.18 23.05
C LEU A 77 -0.65 6.23 22.48
N THR A 78 -1.19 7.14 21.67
CA THR A 78 -0.41 8.21 21.01
C THR A 78 0.31 9.15 21.98
N ALA A 79 -0.22 9.35 23.19
CA ALA A 79 0.43 10.18 24.21
C ALA A 79 1.75 9.56 24.69
N ASP A 80 1.73 8.26 24.98
CA ASP A 80 2.91 7.47 25.35
C ASP A 80 3.92 7.45 24.20
N ALA A 81 3.41 7.25 22.99
CA ALA A 81 4.21 7.26 21.77
C ALA A 81 4.99 8.57 21.57
N ARG A 82 4.36 9.72 21.84
CA ARG A 82 5.01 11.04 21.76
C ARG A 82 6.09 11.22 22.84
N ALA A 83 5.84 10.75 24.06
CA ALA A 83 6.81 10.83 25.14
C ALA A 83 8.07 10.02 24.83
N LEU A 84 7.89 8.79 24.34
CA LEU A 84 9.00 7.91 23.94
C LEU A 84 9.68 8.38 22.65
N SER A 85 8.94 8.91 21.68
CA SER A 85 9.53 9.55 20.48
C SER A 85 10.49 10.69 20.84
N LYS A 86 10.06 11.56 21.77
CA LYS A 86 10.89 12.67 22.23
C LYS A 86 12.13 12.16 22.94
N TYR A 87 11.97 11.15 23.80
CA TYR A 87 13.09 10.49 24.47
C TYR A 87 14.10 9.93 23.44
N MET A 88 13.63 9.14 22.46
CA MET A 88 14.50 8.56 21.43
C MET A 88 15.28 9.61 20.65
N ARG A 89 14.62 10.71 20.25
CA ARG A 89 15.28 11.83 19.56
C ARG A 89 16.37 12.46 20.41
N THR A 90 16.10 12.67 21.70
CA THR A 90 17.09 13.19 22.64
C THR A 90 18.29 12.25 22.78
N GLU A 91 18.08 10.95 22.96
CA GLU A 91 19.17 9.97 23.05
C GLU A 91 20.02 9.91 21.77
N CYS A 92 19.40 10.02 20.58
CA CYS A 92 20.14 10.04 19.31
C CYS A 92 21.01 11.29 19.19
N MET A 93 20.44 12.48 19.46
CA MET A 93 21.17 13.75 19.42
C MET A 93 22.32 13.78 20.45
N GLU A 94 22.07 13.28 21.66
CA GLU A 94 23.10 13.22 22.71
C GLU A 94 24.23 12.25 22.33
N HIS A 95 23.91 11.08 21.78
CA HIS A 95 24.91 10.13 21.32
C HIS A 95 25.77 10.71 20.19
N GLU A 96 25.16 11.37 19.20
CA GLU A 96 25.89 12.03 18.13
C GLU A 96 26.78 13.16 18.67
N TYR A 97 26.28 13.95 19.62
CA TYR A 97 27.05 15.01 20.26
C TYR A 97 28.27 14.48 21.05
N ILE A 98 28.10 13.38 21.81
CA ILE A 98 29.15 12.83 22.67
C ILE A 98 30.18 12.03 21.87
N TYR A 99 29.73 11.19 20.94
CA TYR A 99 30.58 10.22 20.25
C TYR A 99 30.93 10.60 18.82
N GLY A 100 30.34 11.67 18.27
CA GLY A 100 30.58 12.13 16.91
C GLY A 100 30.12 11.14 15.82
N ARG A 101 29.16 10.25 16.15
CA ARG A 101 28.63 9.24 15.23
C ARG A 101 27.16 8.94 15.50
N LYS A 102 26.45 8.51 14.47
CA LYS A 102 25.05 8.08 14.55
C LYS A 102 24.85 6.94 15.54
N MET A 103 23.72 6.97 16.25
CA MET A 103 23.35 5.96 17.26
C MET A 103 23.04 4.61 16.57
N PRO A 104 23.68 3.49 16.97
CA PRO A 104 23.30 2.16 16.50
C PRO A 104 21.86 1.83 16.88
N ILE A 105 21.11 1.16 15.98
CA ILE A 105 19.66 1.00 16.15
C ILE A 105 19.38 0.13 17.39
N GLU A 106 20.09 -0.99 17.52
CA GLU A 106 19.94 -1.93 18.65
C GLU A 106 20.19 -1.24 20.00
N MET A 107 21.12 -0.29 20.06
CA MET A 107 21.43 0.45 21.29
C MET A 107 20.27 1.34 21.72
N LEU A 108 19.68 2.08 20.78
CA LEU A 108 18.49 2.88 21.05
C LEU A 108 17.29 2.02 21.46
N VAL A 109 17.04 0.95 20.71
CA VAL A 109 15.94 0.01 20.97
C VAL A 109 16.07 -0.57 22.37
N ARG A 110 17.27 -0.99 22.77
CA ARG A 110 17.54 -1.48 24.12
C ARG A 110 17.25 -0.43 25.20
N GLN A 111 17.70 0.82 25.02
CA GLN A 111 17.42 1.90 25.98
C GLN A 111 15.91 2.18 26.11
N VAL A 112 15.17 2.12 25.01
CA VAL A 112 13.70 2.26 25.02
C VAL A 112 13.07 1.09 25.77
N SER A 113 13.52 -0.13 25.47
CA SER A 113 13.02 -1.35 26.11
C SER A 113 13.28 -1.35 27.62
N ASP A 114 14.47 -0.92 28.06
CA ASP A 114 14.82 -0.78 29.48
C ASP A 114 13.91 0.26 30.16
N LYS A 115 13.60 1.36 29.46
CA LYS A 115 12.68 2.39 29.95
C LYS A 115 11.25 1.89 30.08
N GLU A 116 10.78 1.10 29.10
CA GLU A 116 9.48 0.45 29.14
C GLU A 116 9.41 -0.58 30.27
N HIS A 117 10.44 -1.42 30.39
CA HIS A 117 10.56 -2.45 31.41
C HIS A 117 10.59 -1.87 32.83
N PHE A 118 11.31 -0.75 33.04
CA PHE A 118 11.37 -0.09 34.35
C PHE A 118 9.98 0.31 34.88
N CYS A 119 9.07 0.71 33.98
CA CYS A 119 7.68 1.01 34.31
C CYS A 119 6.82 -0.23 34.61
N THR A 120 7.34 -1.44 34.43
CA THR A 120 6.68 -2.69 34.86
C THR A 120 7.14 -3.14 36.25
N LEU A 121 8.30 -2.66 36.72
CA LEU A 121 8.90 -3.03 38.00
C LEU A 121 8.61 -2.05 39.13
N THR A 122 8.22 -0.81 38.80
CA THR A 122 8.07 0.29 39.77
C THR A 122 6.60 0.73 39.87
N TYR A 123 6.08 0.84 41.09
CA TYR A 123 4.68 1.23 41.34
C TYR A 123 4.35 2.68 40.93
N GLU A 124 5.33 3.57 40.84
CA GLU A 124 5.13 5.01 40.60
C GLU A 124 4.53 5.34 39.23
N ARG A 125 4.68 4.45 38.25
CA ARG A 125 4.29 4.70 36.86
C ARG A 125 3.57 3.49 36.29
N ARG A 126 2.53 3.74 35.51
CA ARG A 126 1.90 2.69 34.70
C ARG A 126 2.84 2.28 33.54
N PRO A 127 2.74 1.04 33.02
CA PRO A 127 3.41 0.65 31.79
C PRO A 127 2.96 1.52 30.60
N TYR A 128 3.85 1.67 29.63
CA TYR A 128 3.54 2.35 28.38
C TYR A 128 2.58 1.50 27.55
N GLY A 129 1.50 2.09 27.04
CA GLY A 129 0.48 1.37 26.26
C GLY A 129 0.72 1.46 24.75
N VAL A 130 1.97 1.35 24.31
CA VAL A 130 2.37 1.52 22.90
C VAL A 130 3.41 0.47 22.53
N GLY A 131 3.33 -0.03 21.30
CA GLY A 131 4.40 -0.78 20.65
C GLY A 131 4.92 -0.02 19.43
N PHE A 132 6.21 -0.21 19.12
CA PHE A 132 6.86 0.44 18.00
C PHE A 132 7.40 -0.58 17.00
N LEU A 133 7.33 -0.23 15.71
CA LEU A 133 8.24 -0.78 14.71
C LEU A 133 9.30 0.27 14.43
N ILE A 134 10.54 0.00 14.81
CA ILE A 134 11.69 0.90 14.65
C ILE A 134 12.50 0.41 13.46
N ALA A 135 12.61 1.24 12.44
CA ALA A 135 13.36 0.98 11.22
C ALA A 135 14.54 1.94 11.15
N GLY A 136 15.72 1.42 10.83
CA GLY A 136 16.89 2.27 10.63
C GLY A 136 18.05 1.50 10.02
N VAL A 137 19.10 2.22 9.68
CA VAL A 137 20.31 1.64 9.08
C VAL A 137 21.53 2.10 9.87
N ASP A 138 22.34 1.16 10.35
CA ASP A 138 23.63 1.45 10.95
C ASP A 138 24.78 0.71 10.25
N SER A 139 25.96 0.73 10.85
CA SER A 139 27.17 0.08 10.33
C SER A 139 27.02 -1.43 10.04
N LYS A 140 26.05 -2.12 10.67
CA LYS A 140 25.76 -3.53 10.42
C LYS A 140 24.73 -3.74 9.30
N GLY A 141 24.10 -2.68 8.83
CA GLY A 141 23.09 -2.70 7.78
C GLY A 141 21.72 -2.23 8.26
N PRO A 142 20.66 -2.51 7.47
CA PRO A 142 19.29 -2.18 7.83
C PRO A 142 18.76 -3.08 8.95
N HIS A 143 17.96 -2.51 9.83
CA HIS A 143 17.35 -3.16 10.99
C HIS A 143 15.86 -2.82 11.11
N LEU A 144 15.08 -3.79 11.58
CA LEU A 144 13.66 -3.64 11.88
C LEU A 144 13.37 -4.30 13.22
N PHE A 145 13.14 -3.49 14.24
CA PHE A 145 12.84 -3.96 15.60
C PHE A 145 11.38 -3.71 15.95
N HIS A 146 10.77 -4.67 16.62
CA HIS A 146 9.52 -4.47 17.36
C HIS A 146 9.86 -4.29 18.83
N THR A 147 9.28 -3.27 19.48
CA THR A 147 9.27 -3.17 20.95
C THR A 147 7.84 -3.25 21.47
N SER A 148 7.69 -3.81 22.67
CA SER A 148 6.39 -4.02 23.29
C SER A 148 6.34 -3.47 24.73
N PRO A 149 5.14 -3.15 25.25
CA PRO A 149 4.92 -2.66 26.61
C PRO A 149 5.55 -3.45 27.77
N SER A 150 5.95 -4.71 27.55
CA SER A 150 6.63 -5.54 28.55
C SER A 150 8.12 -5.19 28.72
N GLY A 151 8.67 -4.41 27.78
CA GLY A 151 10.11 -4.23 27.64
C GLY A 151 10.79 -5.38 26.88
N GLU A 152 10.03 -6.20 26.15
CA GLU A 152 10.58 -7.13 25.16
C GLU A 152 10.78 -6.39 23.83
N TYR A 153 11.95 -6.61 23.22
CA TYR A 153 12.24 -6.19 21.85
C TYR A 153 12.76 -7.37 21.02
N VAL A 154 12.36 -7.43 19.75
CA VAL A 154 12.73 -8.51 18.83
C VAL A 154 13.01 -7.93 17.45
N GLU A 155 14.08 -8.42 16.80
CA GLU A 155 14.39 -8.08 15.41
C GLU A 155 13.61 -8.97 14.43
N TYR A 156 13.05 -8.38 13.38
CA TYR A 156 12.26 -9.07 12.38
C TYR A 156 12.74 -8.77 10.96
N SER A 157 12.59 -9.74 10.04
CA SER A 157 12.68 -9.48 8.60
C SER A 157 11.38 -8.86 8.08
N ALA A 158 10.24 -9.33 8.53
CA ALA A 158 8.95 -8.71 8.27
C ALA A 158 7.97 -8.99 9.42
N THR A 159 7.22 -7.98 9.86
CA THR A 159 6.23 -8.14 10.93
C THR A 159 5.16 -7.06 10.85
N ALA A 160 4.09 -7.22 11.64
CA ALA A 160 3.03 -6.23 11.78
C ALA A 160 2.54 -6.13 13.23
N ILE A 161 2.10 -4.94 13.62
CA ILE A 161 1.57 -4.64 14.96
C ILE A 161 0.23 -3.92 14.86
N GLY A 162 -0.50 -3.87 15.97
CA GLY A 162 -1.80 -3.19 16.06
C GLY A 162 -3.00 -4.01 15.63
N SER A 163 -4.11 -3.31 15.37
CA SER A 163 -5.42 -3.89 15.11
C SER A 163 -5.41 -4.82 13.91
N ARG A 164 -5.80 -6.08 14.14
CA ARG A 164 -5.87 -7.13 13.12
C ARG A 164 -4.54 -7.41 12.43
N CYS A 165 -3.41 -7.13 13.08
CA CYS A 165 -2.09 -7.43 12.52
C CYS A 165 -1.89 -8.91 12.15
N GLN A 166 -2.68 -9.84 12.71
CA GLN A 166 -2.58 -11.26 12.37
C GLN A 166 -2.80 -11.53 10.88
N SER A 167 -3.69 -10.81 10.19
CA SER A 167 -3.88 -11.00 8.74
C SER A 167 -2.66 -10.57 7.94
N ALA A 168 -2.02 -9.45 8.32
CA ALA A 168 -0.74 -9.04 7.75
C ALA A 168 0.37 -10.05 8.04
N LYS A 169 0.48 -10.54 9.28
CA LYS A 169 1.48 -11.57 9.63
C LYS A 169 1.30 -12.85 8.82
N THR A 170 0.06 -13.31 8.64
CA THR A 170 -0.24 -14.48 7.79
C THR A 170 0.13 -14.24 6.33
N TYR A 171 -0.16 -13.05 5.79
CA TYR A 171 0.26 -12.68 4.44
C TYR A 171 1.78 -12.69 4.31
N LEU A 172 2.50 -11.99 5.19
CA LEU A 172 3.96 -11.91 5.16
C LEU A 172 4.60 -13.30 5.31
N ALA A 173 4.08 -14.15 6.20
CA ALA A 173 4.54 -15.52 6.32
C ALA A 173 4.31 -16.29 5.02
N ARG A 174 3.14 -16.19 4.38
CA ARG A 174 2.90 -16.91 3.12
C ARG A 174 3.86 -16.50 2.00
N GLU A 175 4.20 -15.22 1.90
CA GLU A 175 5.04 -14.71 0.82
C GLU A 175 6.54 -14.90 1.06
N PHE A 176 6.97 -14.89 2.33
CA PHE A 176 8.39 -14.81 2.70
C PHE A 176 8.85 -15.90 3.66
N LEU A 177 8.01 -16.90 3.99
CA LEU A 177 8.44 -18.03 4.80
C LEU A 177 9.34 -18.94 3.98
N ASP A 178 10.57 -19.10 4.47
CA ASP A 178 11.47 -20.12 4.00
C ASP A 178 11.05 -21.47 4.60
N ALA A 179 10.73 -22.43 3.72
CA ALA A 179 10.27 -23.76 4.10
C ALA A 179 11.33 -24.59 4.83
N GLU A 180 12.62 -24.30 4.61
CA GLU A 180 13.73 -25.05 5.22
C GLU A 180 14.02 -24.56 6.64
N THR A 181 14.09 -23.24 6.83
CA THR A 181 14.40 -22.63 8.13
C THR A 181 13.16 -22.40 8.99
N ASN A 182 11.96 -22.45 8.40
CA ASN A 182 10.69 -22.06 9.02
C ASN A 182 10.77 -20.63 9.61
N THR A 183 11.53 -19.76 8.95
CA THR A 183 11.68 -18.34 9.31
C THR A 183 11.31 -17.44 8.14
N VAL A 184 10.92 -16.21 8.45
CA VAL A 184 10.59 -15.21 7.43
C VAL A 184 11.87 -14.60 6.90
N HIS A 185 12.17 -14.83 5.62
CA HIS A 185 13.32 -14.29 4.91
C HIS A 185 12.87 -13.51 3.67
N VAL A 186 13.21 -12.24 3.62
CA VAL A 186 12.90 -11.37 2.47
C VAL A 186 14.14 -11.30 1.59
N SER A 187 14.02 -11.64 0.30
CA SER A 187 15.16 -11.61 -0.62
C SER A 187 15.68 -10.19 -0.84
N ASP A 188 17.01 -10.07 -0.98
CA ASP A 188 17.71 -8.82 -1.29
C ASP A 188 17.56 -8.35 -2.74
N ASP A 189 17.01 -9.23 -3.60
CA ASP A 189 16.72 -8.93 -4.99
C ASP A 189 15.44 -8.09 -5.14
N LEU A 190 14.60 -8.02 -4.10
CA LEU A 190 13.39 -7.20 -4.14
C LEU A 190 13.75 -5.73 -4.23
N SER A 191 13.15 -5.07 -5.21
CA SER A 191 13.21 -3.62 -5.36
C SER A 191 12.43 -2.92 -4.23
N VAL A 192 12.76 -1.65 -3.97
CA VAL A 192 12.03 -0.81 -3.00
C VAL A 192 10.53 -0.75 -3.36
N ASP A 193 10.21 -0.63 -4.65
CA ASP A 193 8.85 -0.57 -5.16
C ASP A 193 8.06 -1.86 -4.86
N GLU A 194 8.69 -3.02 -4.98
CA GLU A 194 8.10 -4.30 -4.61
C GLU A 194 7.88 -4.40 -3.10
N LEU A 195 8.84 -3.95 -2.28
CA LEU A 195 8.69 -3.91 -0.82
C LEU A 195 7.51 -3.03 -0.40
N ILE A 196 7.36 -1.85 -1.01
CA ILE A 196 6.20 -0.97 -0.79
C ILE A 196 4.90 -1.70 -1.13
N ARG A 197 4.84 -2.37 -2.28
CA ARG A 197 3.65 -3.14 -2.70
C ARG A 197 3.32 -4.25 -1.71
N HIS A 198 4.31 -5.02 -1.23
CA HIS A 198 4.10 -6.04 -0.20
C HIS A 198 3.63 -5.43 1.13
N ALA A 199 4.21 -4.31 1.56
CA ALA A 199 3.83 -3.63 2.79
C ALA A 199 2.38 -3.12 2.73
N LEU A 200 1.94 -2.57 1.59
CA LEU A 200 0.56 -2.12 1.38
C LEU A 200 -0.43 -3.28 1.24
N LYS A 201 -0.05 -4.37 0.59
CA LYS A 201 -0.87 -5.61 0.52
C LYS A 201 -1.10 -6.20 1.91
N ALA A 202 -0.05 -6.28 2.72
CA ALA A 202 -0.14 -6.73 4.11
C ALA A 202 -1.11 -5.82 4.90
N LEU A 203 -0.93 -4.50 4.78
CA LEU A 203 -1.75 -3.51 5.49
C LEU A 203 -3.22 -3.56 5.09
N LYS A 204 -3.53 -3.76 3.80
CA LYS A 204 -4.91 -3.91 3.29
C LYS A 204 -5.67 -5.02 4.01
N GLY A 205 -4.99 -6.13 4.33
CA GLY A 205 -5.58 -7.24 5.09
C GLY A 205 -5.99 -6.87 6.52
N CYS A 206 -5.46 -5.80 7.09
CA CYS A 206 -5.77 -5.37 8.46
C CYS A 206 -6.96 -4.40 8.56
N ILE A 207 -7.43 -3.87 7.43
CA ILE A 207 -8.49 -2.85 7.41
C ILE A 207 -9.85 -3.52 7.69
N GLN A 208 -10.73 -2.81 8.41
CA GLN A 208 -12.06 -3.31 8.77
C GLN A 208 -13.16 -2.86 7.81
N GLY A 209 -14.13 -3.73 7.57
CA GLY A 209 -15.32 -3.45 6.76
C GLY A 209 -14.94 -3.08 5.33
N ASP A 210 -15.69 -2.16 4.74
CA ASP A 210 -15.47 -1.67 3.37
C ASP A 210 -14.54 -0.45 3.29
N SER A 211 -13.80 -0.15 4.36
CA SER A 211 -12.81 0.93 4.31
C SER A 211 -11.71 0.53 3.33
N LYS A 212 -11.50 1.36 2.30
CA LYS A 212 -10.44 1.18 1.31
C LYS A 212 -9.15 1.79 1.80
N LEU A 213 -8.02 1.24 1.35
CA LEU A 213 -6.74 1.92 1.46
C LEU A 213 -6.73 3.10 0.48
N THR A 214 -6.47 4.31 0.95
CA THR A 214 -6.34 5.53 0.16
C THR A 214 -5.01 6.19 0.46
N LYS A 215 -4.58 7.12 -0.39
CA LYS A 215 -3.36 7.90 -0.15
C LYS A 215 -3.43 8.74 1.13
N GLU A 216 -4.61 9.19 1.56
CA GLU A 216 -4.75 9.99 2.78
C GLU A 216 -4.71 9.14 4.06
N ASN A 217 -5.22 7.91 3.99
CA ASN A 217 -5.36 7.02 5.15
C ASN A 217 -4.21 6.00 5.30
N CYS A 218 -3.19 6.11 4.47
CA CYS A 218 -2.00 5.30 4.53
C CYS A 218 -0.76 6.17 4.74
N SER A 219 0.31 5.56 5.21
CA SER A 219 1.65 6.15 5.27
C SER A 219 2.64 5.07 4.91
N VAL A 220 3.65 5.44 4.15
CA VAL A 220 4.79 4.59 3.87
C VAL A 220 6.04 5.40 4.10
N ALA A 221 7.03 4.81 4.78
CA ALA A 221 8.35 5.39 4.91
C ALA A 221 9.42 4.37 4.59
N ILE A 222 10.55 4.86 4.09
CA ILE A 222 11.66 4.06 3.58
C ILE A 222 12.94 4.58 4.21
N VAL A 223 13.83 3.68 4.57
CA VAL A 223 15.21 3.97 4.93
C VAL A 223 16.11 2.90 4.32
N GLY A 224 17.29 3.25 3.85
CA GLY A 224 18.22 2.33 3.19
C GLY A 224 19.66 2.73 3.37
N VAL A 225 20.59 1.87 2.92
CA VAL A 225 22.04 2.10 3.06
C VAL A 225 22.48 3.44 2.47
N ASP A 226 21.90 3.82 1.33
CA ASP A 226 22.16 5.08 0.63
C ASP A 226 20.94 6.02 0.63
N GLN A 227 20.02 5.83 1.57
CA GLN A 227 18.77 6.59 1.64
C GLN A 227 18.39 6.90 3.09
N ASP A 228 18.44 8.19 3.44
CA ASP A 228 17.91 8.70 4.70
C ASP A 228 16.41 8.39 4.83
N PHE A 229 15.96 8.32 6.08
CA PHE A 229 14.58 8.06 6.43
C PHE A 229 13.66 9.09 5.77
N LYS A 230 12.80 8.62 4.87
CA LYS A 230 11.84 9.44 4.14
C LYS A 230 10.45 8.83 4.21
N GLU A 231 9.49 9.62 4.68
CA GLU A 231 8.06 9.33 4.51
C GLU A 231 7.61 9.79 3.11
N LEU A 232 6.98 8.90 2.35
CA LEU A 232 6.50 9.20 0.99
C LEU A 232 5.38 10.24 1.02
N SER A 233 5.37 11.14 0.03
CA SER A 233 4.27 12.08 -0.18
C SER A 233 3.01 11.36 -0.71
N GLU A 234 1.87 12.06 -0.68
CA GLU A 234 0.63 11.48 -1.21
C GLU A 234 0.69 11.24 -2.72
N GLU A 235 1.45 12.06 -3.45
CA GLU A 235 1.70 11.92 -4.89
C GLU A 235 2.57 10.68 -5.17
N GLU A 236 3.66 10.51 -4.41
CA GLU A 236 4.55 9.35 -4.51
C GLU A 236 3.82 8.05 -4.15
N LEU A 237 2.84 8.11 -3.25
CA LEU A 237 2.08 6.94 -2.77
C LEU A 237 0.92 6.54 -3.71
N SER A 238 0.36 7.48 -4.48
CA SER A 238 -0.78 7.25 -5.38
C SER A 238 -0.63 6.02 -6.29
N PRO A 239 0.47 5.86 -7.07
CA PRO A 239 0.60 4.73 -7.98
C PRO A 239 0.61 3.38 -7.27
N TYR A 240 1.18 3.32 -6.05
CA TYR A 240 1.22 2.09 -5.26
C TYR A 240 -0.14 1.70 -4.71
N VAL A 241 -0.92 2.68 -4.22
CA VAL A 241 -2.27 2.43 -3.69
C VAL A 241 -3.21 2.01 -4.80
N GLU A 242 -3.12 2.64 -5.97
CA GLU A 242 -3.89 2.28 -7.17
C GLU A 242 -3.54 0.87 -7.65
N ALA A 243 -2.26 0.51 -7.71
CA ALA A 243 -1.82 -0.84 -8.07
C ALA A 243 -2.35 -1.92 -7.10
N VAL A 244 -2.41 -1.63 -5.80
CA VAL A 244 -2.97 -2.53 -4.78
C VAL A 244 -4.51 -2.63 -4.87
N ALA A 245 -5.18 -1.61 -5.41
CA ALA A 245 -6.60 -1.67 -5.74
C ALA A 245 -6.85 -2.56 -6.97
N ALA A 246 -6.04 -2.42 -8.03
CA ALA A 246 -6.13 -3.19 -9.28
C ALA A 246 -5.76 -4.68 -9.11
N LEU A 247 -5.05 -5.04 -8.03
CA LEU A 247 -4.53 -6.38 -7.79
C LEU A 247 -5.59 -7.50 -7.80
N TYR A 248 -6.85 -7.19 -7.48
CA TYR A 248 -7.94 -8.17 -7.51
C TYR A 248 -8.05 -8.86 -8.89
N MET A 249 -8.01 -8.07 -9.97
CA MET A 249 -8.11 -8.61 -11.33
C MET A 249 -6.93 -9.53 -11.65
N ARG A 250 -5.72 -9.15 -11.23
CA ARG A 250 -4.50 -9.93 -11.45
C ARG A 250 -4.53 -11.27 -10.70
N THR A 251 -5.05 -11.28 -9.47
CA THR A 251 -5.19 -12.49 -8.67
C THR A 251 -6.16 -13.48 -9.31
N GLU A 252 -7.34 -13.02 -9.76
CA GLU A 252 -8.31 -13.88 -10.47
C GLU A 252 -7.70 -14.49 -11.74
N CYS A 253 -6.95 -13.71 -12.52
CA CYS A 253 -6.26 -14.23 -13.71
C CYS A 253 -5.22 -15.32 -13.37
N MET A 254 -4.40 -15.10 -12.34
CA MET A 254 -3.38 -16.05 -11.90
C MET A 254 -4.00 -17.34 -11.35
N GLU A 255 -5.05 -17.23 -10.54
CA GLU A 255 -5.77 -18.39 -9.99
C GLU A 255 -6.41 -19.20 -11.11
N HIS A 256 -7.04 -18.55 -12.10
CA HIS A 256 -7.59 -19.23 -13.26
C HIS A 256 -6.49 -19.96 -14.06
N GLU A 257 -5.35 -19.31 -14.31
CA GLU A 257 -4.24 -19.94 -15.03
C GLU A 257 -3.64 -21.13 -14.26
N TYR A 258 -3.52 -21.02 -12.94
CA TYR A 258 -3.06 -22.11 -12.08
C TYR A 258 -4.03 -23.30 -12.08
N ILE A 259 -5.34 -23.06 -11.99
CA ILE A 259 -6.37 -24.11 -11.90
C ILE A 259 -6.59 -24.79 -13.26
N TYR A 260 -6.66 -24.01 -14.33
CA TYR A 260 -7.09 -24.50 -15.65
C TYR A 260 -5.93 -24.66 -16.65
N GLY A 261 -4.71 -24.28 -16.28
CA GLY A 261 -3.52 -24.36 -17.15
C GLY A 261 -3.60 -23.47 -18.40
N ARG A 262 -4.45 -22.43 -18.37
CA ARG A 262 -4.67 -21.51 -19.50
C ARG A 262 -4.99 -20.10 -19.02
N LYS A 263 -4.55 -19.10 -19.79
CA LYS A 263 -4.91 -17.69 -19.58
C LYS A 263 -6.43 -17.52 -19.51
N MET A 264 -6.89 -16.66 -18.60
CA MET A 264 -8.31 -16.35 -18.43
C MET A 264 -8.86 -15.59 -19.64
N PRO A 265 -10.00 -15.99 -20.21
CA PRO A 265 -10.68 -15.19 -21.23
C PRO A 265 -11.07 -13.82 -20.67
N ILE A 266 -10.80 -12.75 -21.42
CA ILE A 266 -11.02 -11.37 -20.95
C ILE A 266 -12.48 -11.09 -20.60
N GLU A 267 -13.43 -11.58 -21.40
CA GLU A 267 -14.86 -11.43 -21.13
C GLU A 267 -15.24 -12.06 -19.77
N MET A 268 -14.60 -13.17 -19.40
CA MET A 268 -14.83 -13.83 -18.10
C MET A 268 -14.33 -12.97 -16.94
N LEU A 269 -13.15 -12.35 -17.08
CA LEU A 269 -12.62 -11.40 -16.08
C LEU A 269 -13.54 -10.19 -15.93
N VAL A 270 -13.93 -9.58 -17.04
CA VAL A 270 -14.79 -8.38 -17.06
C VAL A 270 -16.13 -8.69 -16.40
N ARG A 271 -16.74 -9.82 -16.73
CA ARG A 271 -17.98 -10.27 -16.09
C ARG A 271 -17.84 -10.45 -14.58
N GLN A 272 -16.77 -11.09 -14.12
CA GLN A 272 -16.55 -11.26 -12.67
C GLN A 272 -16.35 -9.92 -11.95
N VAL A 273 -15.61 -8.98 -12.57
CA VAL A 273 -15.45 -7.62 -12.05
C VAL A 273 -16.81 -6.92 -11.96
N SER A 274 -17.61 -6.98 -13.02
CA SER A 274 -18.94 -6.36 -13.07
C SER A 274 -19.96 -7.00 -12.13
N ASP A 275 -19.97 -8.33 -12.00
CA ASP A 275 -20.81 -9.03 -11.02
C ASP A 275 -20.47 -8.57 -9.60
N LYS A 276 -19.19 -8.32 -9.31
CA LYS A 276 -18.73 -7.82 -8.02
C LYS A 276 -19.07 -6.35 -7.80
N GLU A 277 -18.96 -5.52 -8.83
CA GLU A 277 -19.43 -4.13 -8.81
C GLU A 277 -20.94 -4.07 -8.55
N HIS A 278 -21.72 -4.85 -9.31
CA HIS A 278 -23.17 -4.95 -9.16
C HIS A 278 -23.58 -5.43 -7.77
N PHE A 279 -22.95 -6.49 -7.25
CA PHE A 279 -23.21 -7.01 -5.92
C PHE A 279 -23.05 -5.95 -4.81
N CYS A 280 -22.06 -5.07 -4.96
CA CYS A 280 -21.83 -3.97 -4.03
C CYS A 280 -22.84 -2.82 -4.17
N THR A 281 -23.66 -2.80 -5.22
CA THR A 281 -24.81 -1.87 -5.33
C THR A 281 -26.09 -2.41 -4.67
N LEU A 282 -26.22 -3.74 -4.57
CA LEU A 282 -27.42 -4.41 -4.03
C LEU A 282 -27.35 -4.67 -2.53
N THR A 283 -26.13 -4.71 -1.96
CA THR A 283 -25.92 -5.09 -0.57
C THR A 283 -25.86 -3.86 0.32
N TYR A 284 -26.85 -3.67 1.22
CA TYR A 284 -26.93 -2.51 2.13
C TYR A 284 -25.67 -2.29 2.99
N GLU A 285 -24.96 -3.37 3.33
CA GLU A 285 -23.75 -3.30 4.13
C GLU A 285 -22.51 -2.84 3.35
N ARG A 286 -22.57 -2.79 2.01
CA ARG A 286 -21.42 -2.48 1.15
C ARG A 286 -21.67 -1.26 0.28
N ARG A 287 -20.63 -0.44 0.10
CA ARG A 287 -20.70 0.74 -0.77
C ARG A 287 -20.29 0.37 -2.22
N PRO A 288 -21.01 0.88 -3.24
CA PRO A 288 -20.56 0.80 -4.64
C PRO A 288 -19.12 1.30 -4.80
N TYR A 289 -18.34 0.70 -5.69
CA TYR A 289 -16.92 1.06 -5.84
C TYR A 289 -16.71 2.49 -6.34
N GLY A 290 -17.68 3.04 -7.09
CA GLY A 290 -17.65 4.41 -7.60
C GLY A 290 -16.57 4.67 -8.66
N VAL A 291 -16.00 3.62 -9.23
CA VAL A 291 -14.96 3.65 -10.26
C VAL A 291 -15.43 2.79 -11.43
N GLY A 292 -15.18 3.24 -12.66
CA GLY A 292 -15.32 2.41 -13.86
C GLY A 292 -13.95 2.07 -14.41
N PHE A 293 -13.83 0.93 -15.07
CA PHE A 293 -12.56 0.43 -15.62
C PHE A 293 -12.61 0.39 -17.15
N LEU A 294 -11.47 0.70 -17.78
CA LEU A 294 -11.19 0.26 -19.15
C LEU A 294 -10.29 -0.97 -19.05
N ILE A 295 -10.76 -2.08 -19.60
CA ILE A 295 -10.07 -3.37 -19.56
C ILE A 295 -9.79 -3.77 -21.00
N ALA A 296 -8.51 -3.78 -21.37
CA ALA A 296 -8.05 -4.22 -22.68
C ALA A 296 -7.25 -5.52 -22.54
N GLY A 297 -7.39 -6.40 -23.53
CA GLY A 297 -6.68 -7.68 -23.55
C GLY A 297 -7.03 -8.50 -24.77
N VAL A 298 -6.41 -9.66 -24.88
CA VAL A 298 -6.48 -10.49 -26.09
C VAL A 298 -6.85 -11.91 -25.68
N ASP A 299 -7.79 -12.50 -26.41
CA ASP A 299 -8.09 -13.92 -26.29
C ASP A 299 -8.06 -14.61 -27.66
N SER A 300 -8.52 -15.85 -27.73
CA SER A 300 -8.58 -16.64 -28.97
C SER A 300 -9.34 -16.00 -30.14
N LYS A 301 -10.21 -15.02 -29.86
CA LYS A 301 -11.02 -14.30 -30.86
C LYS A 301 -10.37 -12.99 -31.32
N GLY A 302 -9.30 -12.54 -30.66
CA GLY A 302 -8.60 -11.31 -30.98
C GLY A 302 -8.54 -10.31 -29.80
N PRO A 303 -8.22 -9.05 -30.08
CA PRO A 303 -8.19 -7.99 -29.09
C PRO A 303 -9.61 -7.55 -28.71
N HIS A 304 -9.80 -7.29 -27.42
CA HIS A 304 -11.05 -6.82 -26.84
C HIS A 304 -10.79 -5.59 -25.96
N LEU A 305 -11.75 -4.67 -25.97
CA LEU A 305 -11.77 -3.50 -25.09
C LEU A 305 -13.15 -3.40 -24.43
N PHE A 306 -13.16 -3.56 -23.11
CA PHE A 306 -14.35 -3.46 -22.29
C PHE A 306 -14.31 -2.21 -21.43
N HIS A 307 -15.48 -1.63 -21.22
CA HIS A 307 -15.72 -0.64 -20.18
C HIS A 307 -16.67 -1.23 -19.14
N THR A 308 -16.29 -1.18 -17.87
CA THR A 308 -17.18 -1.50 -16.75
C THR A 308 -17.61 -0.24 -16.02
N SER A 309 -18.86 -0.20 -15.58
CA SER A 309 -19.42 0.91 -14.82
C SER A 309 -19.62 0.51 -13.35
N PRO A 310 -19.64 1.48 -12.41
CA PRO A 310 -19.92 1.20 -11.00
C PRO A 310 -21.28 0.55 -10.72
N SER A 311 -22.22 0.54 -11.68
CA SER A 311 -23.51 -0.16 -11.57
C SER A 311 -23.40 -1.66 -11.87
N GLY A 312 -22.22 -2.12 -12.32
CA GLY A 312 -21.97 -3.48 -12.76
C GLY A 312 -22.41 -3.76 -14.19
N GLU A 313 -22.64 -2.71 -15.00
CA GLU A 313 -22.78 -2.88 -16.44
C GLU A 313 -21.39 -2.98 -17.07
N TYR A 314 -21.24 -3.88 -18.04
CA TYR A 314 -20.08 -3.92 -18.91
C TYR A 314 -20.50 -3.94 -20.37
N VAL A 315 -19.74 -3.22 -21.20
CA VAL A 315 -19.98 -3.12 -22.63
C VAL A 315 -18.64 -3.18 -23.35
N GLU A 316 -18.60 -3.93 -24.45
CA GLU A 316 -17.47 -4.00 -25.36
C GLU A 316 -17.51 -2.84 -26.36
N TYR A 317 -16.36 -2.25 -26.66
CA TYR A 317 -16.23 -1.12 -27.57
C TYR A 317 -15.03 -1.30 -28.50
N SER A 318 -15.13 -0.88 -29.76
CA SER A 318 -13.94 -0.72 -30.62
C SER A 318 -13.09 0.49 -30.21
N ALA A 319 -13.73 1.55 -29.72
CA ALA A 319 -13.04 2.70 -29.11
C ALA A 319 -13.97 3.41 -28.12
N THR A 320 -13.45 3.76 -26.94
CA THR A 320 -14.23 4.49 -25.92
C THR A 320 -13.32 5.31 -25.01
N ALA A 321 -13.91 6.16 -24.17
CA ALA A 321 -13.22 6.97 -23.18
C ALA A 321 -14.07 7.05 -21.89
N ILE A 322 -13.41 7.12 -20.74
CA ILE A 322 -14.06 7.25 -19.42
C ILE A 322 -13.43 8.36 -18.60
N GLY A 323 -14.04 8.68 -17.46
CA GLY A 323 -13.54 9.70 -16.54
C GLY A 323 -14.07 11.12 -16.82
N SER A 324 -13.44 12.10 -16.20
CA SER A 324 -13.86 13.50 -16.28
C SER A 324 -13.76 14.02 -17.72
N ARG A 325 -14.84 14.64 -18.21
CA ARG A 325 -14.91 15.25 -19.55
C ARG A 325 -14.61 14.28 -20.70
N CYS A 326 -14.82 12.99 -20.50
CA CYS A 326 -14.67 11.99 -21.56
C CYS A 326 -15.60 12.23 -22.76
N GLN A 327 -16.63 13.07 -22.63
CA GLN A 327 -17.53 13.39 -23.74
C GLN A 327 -16.80 13.99 -24.95
N SER A 328 -15.79 14.85 -24.76
CA SER A 328 -15.01 15.40 -25.88
C SER A 328 -14.20 14.33 -26.60
N ALA A 329 -13.57 13.41 -25.85
CA ALA A 329 -12.89 12.25 -26.41
C ALA A 329 -13.86 11.33 -27.16
N LYS A 330 -15.04 11.05 -26.60
CA LYS A 330 -16.08 10.24 -27.27
C LYS A 330 -16.57 10.89 -28.56
N THR A 331 -16.75 12.22 -28.58
CA THR A 331 -17.14 12.95 -29.80
C THR A 331 -16.04 12.89 -30.86
N TYR A 332 -14.77 12.98 -30.48
CA TYR A 332 -13.65 12.78 -31.39
C TYR A 332 -13.66 11.37 -31.98
N LEU A 333 -13.73 10.34 -31.13
CA LEU A 333 -13.74 8.94 -31.58
C LEU A 333 -14.93 8.63 -32.48
N ALA A 334 -16.12 9.14 -32.16
CA ALA A 334 -17.29 9.02 -33.03
C ALA A 334 -17.08 9.74 -34.37
N ARG A 335 -16.46 10.92 -34.40
CA ARG A 335 -16.21 11.59 -35.68
C ARG A 335 -15.26 10.82 -36.59
N GLU A 336 -14.23 10.19 -36.02
CA GLU A 336 -13.21 9.48 -36.81
C GLU A 336 -13.61 8.06 -37.20
N PHE A 337 -14.40 7.38 -36.37
CA PHE A 337 -14.64 5.93 -36.49
C PHE A 337 -16.13 5.52 -36.50
N LEU A 338 -17.07 6.47 -36.62
CA LEU A 338 -18.49 6.12 -36.73
C LEU A 338 -18.78 5.51 -38.09
N ASP A 339 -19.30 4.29 -38.07
CA ASP A 339 -19.93 3.66 -39.23
C ASP A 339 -21.34 4.24 -39.42
N ALA A 340 -21.57 4.85 -40.59
CA ALA A 340 -22.82 5.51 -40.92
C ALA A 340 -24.00 4.53 -41.08
N GLU A 341 -23.75 3.25 -41.35
CA GLU A 341 -24.79 2.24 -41.55
C GLU A 341 -25.30 1.66 -40.24
N THR A 342 -24.38 1.31 -39.33
CA THR A 342 -24.68 0.70 -38.04
C THR A 342 -24.88 1.73 -36.92
N ASN A 343 -24.46 2.98 -37.15
CA ASN A 343 -24.43 4.06 -36.16
C ASN A 343 -23.64 3.67 -34.89
N THR A 344 -22.62 2.83 -35.06
CA THR A 344 -21.69 2.41 -34.01
C THR A 344 -20.26 2.78 -34.38
N VAL A 345 -19.40 2.93 -33.36
CA VAL A 345 -17.99 3.21 -33.55
C VAL A 345 -17.27 1.90 -33.88
N HIS A 346 -16.65 1.83 -35.05
CA HIS A 346 -15.89 0.68 -35.51
C HIS A 346 -14.50 1.13 -35.97
N VAL A 347 -13.46 0.58 -35.34
CA VAL A 347 -12.07 0.81 -35.72
C VAL A 347 -11.67 -0.29 -36.70
N SER A 348 -11.15 0.07 -37.87
CA SER A 348 -10.72 -0.93 -38.87
C SER A 348 -9.53 -1.74 -38.37
N ASP A 349 -9.53 -3.05 -38.68
CA ASP A 349 -8.42 -3.97 -38.39
C ASP A 349 -7.14 -3.60 -39.15
N ASP A 350 -7.23 -2.78 -40.19
CA ASP A 350 -6.09 -2.33 -41.00
C ASP A 350 -5.27 -1.20 -40.35
N LEU A 351 -5.75 -0.60 -39.25
CA LEU A 351 -5.02 0.48 -38.58
C LEU A 351 -3.74 -0.04 -37.92
N SER A 352 -2.65 0.67 -38.16
CA SER A 352 -1.38 0.39 -37.49
C SER A 352 -1.44 0.75 -36.00
N VAL A 353 -0.60 0.10 -35.19
CA VAL A 353 -0.46 0.41 -33.75
C VAL A 353 -0.10 1.89 -33.55
N ASP A 354 0.76 2.45 -34.41
CA ASP A 354 1.16 3.86 -34.36
C ASP A 354 -0.02 4.81 -34.59
N GLU A 355 -0.95 4.46 -35.49
CA GLU A 355 -2.18 5.23 -35.72
C GLU A 355 -3.13 5.12 -34.53
N LEU A 356 -3.29 3.93 -33.94
CA LEU A 356 -4.10 3.74 -32.73
C LEU A 356 -3.58 4.61 -31.58
N ILE A 357 -2.27 4.64 -31.36
CA ILE A 357 -1.63 5.49 -30.34
C ILE A 357 -1.94 6.97 -30.61
N ARG A 358 -1.79 7.43 -31.87
CA ARG A 358 -2.08 8.81 -32.25
C ARG A 358 -3.55 9.17 -32.03
N HIS A 359 -4.48 8.30 -32.39
CA HIS A 359 -5.90 8.52 -32.18
C HIS A 359 -6.26 8.56 -30.69
N ALA A 360 -5.70 7.66 -29.86
CA ALA A 360 -5.89 7.67 -28.42
C ALA A 360 -5.39 8.98 -27.78
N LEU A 361 -4.18 9.43 -28.15
CA LEU A 361 -3.61 10.68 -27.63
C LEU A 361 -4.38 11.92 -28.11
N LYS A 362 -4.86 11.95 -29.36
CA LYS A 362 -5.72 13.03 -29.86
C LYS A 362 -7.06 13.09 -29.10
N ALA A 363 -7.66 11.94 -28.83
CA ALA A 363 -8.87 11.85 -28.00
C ALA A 363 -8.62 12.42 -26.60
N LEU A 364 -7.50 12.02 -25.97
CA LEU A 364 -7.10 12.46 -24.64
C LEU A 364 -6.80 13.96 -24.57
N LYS A 365 -6.12 14.52 -25.58
CA LYS A 365 -5.85 15.97 -25.72
C LYS A 365 -7.14 16.78 -25.62
N GLY A 366 -8.24 16.28 -26.18
CA GLY A 366 -9.56 16.93 -26.12
C GLY A 366 -10.17 17.01 -24.72
N CYS A 367 -9.66 16.28 -23.73
CA CYS A 367 -10.14 16.29 -22.35
C CYS A 367 -9.39 17.27 -21.42
N ILE A 368 -8.23 17.76 -21.84
CA ILE A 368 -7.36 18.65 -21.04
C ILE A 368 -7.89 20.09 -21.08
N GLN A 369 -7.83 20.81 -19.95
CA GLN A 369 -8.28 22.21 -19.84
C GLN A 369 -7.15 23.18 -19.46
N GLY A 370 -7.37 24.46 -19.81
CA GLY A 370 -6.49 25.57 -19.48
C GLY A 370 -5.23 25.59 -20.35
N ASP A 371 -4.17 26.20 -19.84
CA ASP A 371 -2.86 26.24 -20.53
C ASP A 371 -2.06 24.92 -20.39
N SER A 372 -2.66 23.91 -19.74
CA SER A 372 -2.05 22.60 -19.55
C SER A 372 -1.92 21.88 -20.89
N LYS A 373 -0.71 21.43 -21.23
CA LYS A 373 -0.43 20.67 -22.45
C LYS A 373 -0.27 19.20 -22.13
N LEU A 374 -0.60 18.34 -23.08
CA LEU A 374 -0.23 16.93 -23.04
C LEU A 374 1.31 16.84 -23.10
N THR A 375 1.92 16.19 -22.12
CA THR A 375 3.37 15.94 -22.03
C THR A 375 3.61 14.48 -21.71
N LYS A 376 4.79 13.96 -22.06
CA LYS A 376 5.18 12.58 -21.72
C LYS A 376 5.16 12.29 -20.20
N GLU A 377 5.29 13.33 -19.37
CA GLU A 377 5.23 13.24 -17.91
C GLU A 377 3.80 13.14 -17.35
N ASN A 378 2.79 13.52 -18.14
CA ASN A 378 1.39 13.58 -17.70
C ASN A 378 0.44 12.65 -18.45
N CYS A 379 0.97 11.79 -19.31
CA CYS A 379 0.21 10.74 -19.98
C CYS A 379 1.01 9.44 -20.04
N SER A 380 0.31 8.31 -19.95
CA SER A 380 0.84 6.98 -20.20
C SER A 380 0.04 6.30 -21.29
N VAL A 381 0.71 5.44 -22.05
CA VAL A 381 0.10 4.63 -23.12
C VAL A 381 0.57 3.20 -22.97
N ALA A 382 -0.37 2.27 -22.99
CA ALA A 382 -0.09 0.84 -22.98
C ALA A 382 -0.74 0.16 -24.17
N ILE A 383 -0.08 -0.88 -24.68
CA ILE A 383 -0.49 -1.67 -25.83
C ILE A 383 -0.56 -3.15 -25.46
N VAL A 384 -1.52 -3.86 -26.06
CA VAL A 384 -1.67 -5.32 -25.97
C VAL A 384 -2.27 -5.80 -27.29
N GLY A 385 -1.78 -6.93 -27.82
CA GLY A 385 -2.14 -7.44 -29.14
C GLY A 385 -1.87 -8.94 -29.27
N VAL A 386 -2.25 -9.55 -30.40
CA VAL A 386 -2.14 -11.01 -30.64
C VAL A 386 -0.70 -11.50 -30.51
N ASP A 387 0.25 -10.74 -31.03
CA ASP A 387 1.69 -11.02 -30.95
C ASP A 387 2.43 -10.08 -29.99
N GLN A 388 1.69 -9.34 -29.15
CA GLN A 388 2.24 -8.32 -28.27
C GLN A 388 1.64 -8.47 -26.86
N ASP A 389 2.43 -9.04 -25.95
CA ASP A 389 2.10 -8.99 -24.53
C ASP A 389 1.95 -7.54 -24.05
N PHE A 390 1.19 -7.35 -22.98
CA PHE A 390 0.95 -6.04 -22.38
C PHE A 390 2.26 -5.30 -22.16
N LYS A 391 2.39 -4.12 -22.78
CA LYS A 391 3.56 -3.26 -22.68
C LYS A 391 3.10 -1.82 -22.49
N GLU A 392 3.52 -1.21 -21.39
CA GLU A 392 3.47 0.23 -21.22
C GLU A 392 4.66 0.86 -21.94
N LEU A 393 4.41 1.89 -22.76
CA LEU A 393 5.47 2.58 -23.49
C LEU A 393 6.33 3.39 -22.53
N SER A 394 7.65 3.29 -22.66
CA SER A 394 8.59 4.15 -21.95
C SER A 394 8.44 5.61 -22.39
N GLU A 395 8.91 6.56 -21.58
CA GLU A 395 8.89 7.98 -21.92
C GLU A 395 9.59 8.28 -23.26
N GLU A 396 10.66 7.54 -23.57
CA GLU A 396 11.41 7.69 -24.82
C GLU A 396 10.60 7.22 -26.03
N GLU A 397 9.89 6.10 -25.90
CA GLU A 397 8.99 5.57 -26.94
C GLU A 397 7.76 6.44 -27.12
N LEU A 398 7.28 7.09 -26.06
CA LEU A 398 6.09 7.95 -26.07
C LEU A 398 6.36 9.37 -26.62
N SER A 399 7.58 9.90 -26.42
CA SER A 399 7.98 11.25 -26.86
C SER A 399 7.58 11.60 -28.30
N PRO A 400 7.90 10.79 -29.34
CA PRO A 400 7.57 11.15 -30.72
C PRO A 400 6.06 11.27 -30.97
N TYR A 401 5.23 10.51 -30.25
CA TYR A 401 3.77 10.56 -30.39
C TYR A 401 3.18 11.79 -29.72
N VAL A 402 3.64 12.11 -28.51
CA VAL A 402 3.17 13.29 -27.77
C VAL A 402 3.57 14.57 -28.51
N GLU A 403 4.81 14.65 -29.01
CA GLU A 403 5.28 15.79 -29.80
C GLU A 403 4.44 15.98 -31.08
N ALA A 404 4.12 14.89 -31.79
CA ALA A 404 3.32 14.94 -33.00
C ALA A 404 1.84 15.33 -32.75
N VAL A 405 1.32 15.09 -31.55
CA VAL A 405 -0.04 15.48 -31.16
C VAL A 405 -0.07 16.86 -30.50
N ALA A 406 1.06 17.33 -29.97
CA ALA A 406 1.21 18.66 -29.36
C ALA A 406 1.42 19.77 -30.38
N ALA A 407 2.09 19.47 -31.51
CA ALA A 407 2.13 20.32 -32.71
C ALA A 407 0.73 20.54 -33.30
#